data_AF-A0A9K3K6K3-F1
#
_entry.id   AF-A0A9K3K6K3-F1
#
_cell.length_a   1.000
_cell.length_b   1.000
_cell.length_c   1.000
_cell.angle_alpha   90.00
_cell.angle_beta   90.00
_cell.angle_gamma   90.00
#
_symmetry.space_group_name_H-M   'P 1'
#
loop_
_entity.id
_entity.type
_entity.pdbx_description
1 polymer ?
#
loop_
_entity_poly.entity_id
_entity_poly.type
_entity_poly.pdbx_seq_one_letter_code
_entity_poly.pdbx_strand_id
1 'polypeptide(L)'
;MKYSLSSIGVLLFAMVAVAQAQERVFVDDMGTRHVFTGKPTLAAEASKGALALHSFGVGEDQLLGVRGLWRVRGSSQDIDNPDPNDIFAPVDPTPEELEFLKSRVNLSPMCFQNLDGCWEDVAHMDFDLLKTLKPDYYLYVSGGADFAVPVVEAYMDAGVPTIFIDTWFEYHPDCPVNKTGTFVNCRYKSMLRLTQRLEELALALTGNTDIPAQAQQEKQQACEAAENFQTSMQSAHERGIRTGVVGAYVSDGIRWNLNEPTQYWQTRTFEELGMPVVHTRSFGWSFDEYNVTTWFINCPPGEPSTDCNDQVAIPVDFWIIDTWTYELGTSDDFKQEFPDRALLAGQYWYYARNDGKLTYAAMATILNEMAERIDAAERIYPATDCVEVDITSEQHVDFTEGGLEAGEYACFNSDLFPEDYTTCPGFSETTTATNGGSVNAAASGVAVISSISSLVLACLAPCLVWW
;
A
#
# COMPACT_ATOMS: atom_id res chain seq x y z
N MET A 1 23.86 87.24 9.05
CA MET A 1 23.93 86.00 9.86
C MET A 1 22.58 85.32 9.73
N LYS A 2 22.48 84.32 8.86
CA LYS A 2 22.67 82.88 9.12
C LYS A 2 21.41 82.23 9.73
N TYR A 3 20.78 81.42 8.87
CA TYR A 3 19.65 80.49 8.98
C TYR A 3 19.58 79.66 10.27
N SER A 4 18.38 79.20 10.64
CA SER A 4 18.00 77.77 10.52
C SER A 4 16.56 77.51 11.01
N LEU A 5 15.68 77.11 10.09
CA LEU A 5 14.42 76.41 10.39
C LEU A 5 14.74 74.91 10.36
N SER A 6 14.63 74.22 11.51
CA SER A 6 14.75 72.76 11.56
C SER A 6 13.36 72.13 11.56
N SER A 7 12.93 71.72 10.37
CA SER A 7 11.82 70.78 10.16
C SER A 7 12.28 69.39 10.58
N ILE A 8 11.66 68.82 11.62
CA ILE A 8 11.80 67.41 11.98
C ILE A 8 10.85 66.63 11.06
N GLY A 9 11.40 66.05 10.01
CA GLY A 9 10.73 65.05 9.19
C GLY A 9 10.79 63.70 9.90
N VAL A 10 9.64 63.22 10.38
CA VAL A 10 9.48 61.83 10.82
C VAL A 10 9.32 60.99 9.55
N LEU A 11 10.40 60.32 9.13
CA LEU A 11 10.33 59.26 8.13
C LEU A 11 9.73 58.01 8.78
N LEU A 12 8.46 57.73 8.48
CA LEU A 12 7.85 56.42 8.70
C LEU A 12 8.43 55.46 7.65
N PHE A 13 9.45 54.69 8.02
CA PHE A 13 9.85 53.51 7.24
C PHE A 13 8.84 52.39 7.54
N ALA A 14 7.85 52.23 6.65
CA ALA A 14 7.07 51.01 6.61
C ALA A 14 8.00 49.87 6.14
N MET A 15 8.52 49.09 7.09
CA MET A 15 9.11 47.80 6.77
C MET A 15 7.97 46.89 6.30
N VAL A 16 7.75 46.83 5.00
CA VAL A 16 7.02 45.72 4.39
C VAL A 16 7.95 44.52 4.54
N ALA A 17 7.73 43.72 5.59
CA ALA A 17 8.29 42.39 5.66
C ALA A 17 7.67 41.61 4.49
N VAL A 18 8.38 41.55 3.37
CA VAL A 18 8.08 40.58 2.33
C VAL A 18 8.42 39.24 2.96
N ALA A 19 7.40 38.55 3.48
CA ALA A 19 7.54 37.15 3.84
C ALA A 19 7.96 36.43 2.56
N GLN A 20 9.26 36.14 2.44
CA GLN A 20 9.72 35.26 1.38
C GLN A 20 9.05 33.92 1.65
N ALA A 21 8.14 33.51 0.76
CA ALA A 21 7.56 32.19 0.81
C ALA A 21 8.71 31.19 0.85
N GLN A 22 8.79 30.40 1.92
CA GLN A 22 9.86 29.44 2.09
C GLN A 22 9.81 28.46 0.92
N GLU A 23 10.88 28.40 0.13
CA GLU A 23 11.02 27.42 -0.94
C GLU A 23 11.01 26.03 -0.30
N ARG A 24 10.07 25.19 -0.74
CA ARG A 24 10.02 23.77 -0.40
C ARG A 24 10.45 22.97 -1.61
N VAL A 25 11.14 21.88 -1.36
CA VAL A 25 11.75 21.06 -2.41
C VAL A 25 11.28 19.64 -2.24
N PHE A 26 10.87 19.02 -3.34
CA PHE A 26 10.66 17.58 -3.44
C PHE A 26 11.51 17.07 -4.60
N VAL A 27 12.31 16.04 -4.37
CA VAL A 27 13.03 15.35 -5.45
C VAL A 27 12.24 14.10 -5.72
N ASP A 28 11.76 13.91 -6.95
CA ASP A 28 10.92 12.78 -7.32
C ASP A 28 11.74 11.50 -7.60
N ASP A 29 11.08 10.39 -7.91
CA ASP A 29 11.75 9.10 -8.13
C ASP A 29 12.48 9.03 -9.49
N MET A 30 12.45 10.10 -10.30
CA MET A 30 13.37 10.28 -11.44
C MET A 30 14.60 11.12 -11.09
N GLY A 31 14.72 11.57 -9.84
CA GLY A 31 15.73 12.54 -9.43
C GLY A 31 15.42 13.98 -9.88
N THR A 32 14.21 14.25 -10.38
CA THR A 32 13.80 15.60 -10.79
C THR A 32 13.51 16.44 -9.55
N ARG A 33 14.18 17.58 -9.45
CA ARG A 33 13.99 18.52 -8.35
C ARG A 33 12.82 19.46 -8.65
N HIS A 34 11.74 19.34 -7.87
CA HIS A 34 10.57 20.22 -7.89
C HIS A 34 10.68 21.27 -6.78
N VAL A 35 10.42 22.54 -7.09
CA VAL A 35 10.50 23.65 -6.14
C VAL A 35 9.14 24.33 -6.04
N PHE A 36 8.58 24.36 -4.84
CA PHE A 36 7.24 24.90 -4.60
C PHE A 36 7.28 26.23 -3.86
N THR A 37 6.73 27.26 -4.51
CA THR A 37 6.39 28.54 -3.87
C THR A 37 4.87 28.62 -3.71
N GLY A 38 4.35 28.69 -2.48
CA GLY A 38 2.91 28.70 -2.23
C GLY A 38 2.24 27.32 -2.37
N LYS A 39 0.96 27.25 -2.69
CA LYS A 39 0.21 26.00 -2.76
C LYS A 39 -0.10 25.66 -4.23
N PRO A 40 0.77 24.89 -4.92
CA PRO A 40 0.54 24.56 -6.32
C PRO A 40 -0.70 23.67 -6.47
N THR A 41 -1.32 23.76 -7.63
CA THR A 41 -2.41 22.92 -8.07
C THR A 41 -1.91 21.71 -8.84
N LEU A 42 -2.65 20.62 -8.79
CA LEU A 42 -2.28 19.37 -9.43
C LEU A 42 -3.47 18.56 -9.94
N ALA A 43 -3.20 17.72 -10.93
CA ALA A 43 -4.01 16.56 -11.27
C ALA A 43 -3.25 15.28 -10.90
N ALA A 44 -3.94 14.20 -10.55
CA ALA A 44 -3.29 12.96 -10.10
C ALA A 44 -4.08 11.70 -10.49
N GLU A 45 -3.46 10.54 -10.36
CA GLU A 45 -4.19 9.28 -10.39
C GLU A 45 -5.11 9.16 -9.15
N ALA A 46 -6.36 8.74 -9.36
CA ALA A 46 -7.44 8.81 -8.38
C ALA A 46 -7.12 8.07 -7.08
N SER A 47 -6.95 6.75 -7.14
CA SER A 47 -6.77 5.90 -5.96
C SER A 47 -5.40 6.10 -5.29
N LYS A 48 -4.31 5.91 -6.04
CA LYS A 48 -2.94 5.95 -5.50
C LYS A 48 -2.48 7.35 -5.11
N GLY A 49 -2.80 8.37 -5.91
CA GLY A 49 -2.27 9.73 -5.76
C GLY A 49 -3.25 10.67 -5.07
N ALA A 50 -4.43 10.88 -5.64
CA ALA A 50 -5.36 11.90 -5.18
C ALA A 50 -5.92 11.59 -3.79
N LEU A 51 -6.36 10.35 -3.52
CA LEU A 51 -6.83 9.96 -2.19
C LEU A 51 -5.73 10.04 -1.14
N ALA A 52 -4.50 9.61 -1.48
CA ALA A 52 -3.37 9.69 -0.57
C ALA A 52 -3.03 11.15 -0.20
N LEU A 53 -2.88 12.01 -1.21
CA LEU A 53 -2.60 13.43 -0.98
C LEU A 53 -3.73 14.13 -0.21
N HIS A 54 -4.98 13.78 -0.48
CA HIS A 54 -6.13 14.32 0.24
C HIS A 54 -6.10 13.92 1.72
N SER A 55 -5.86 12.63 2.03
CA SER A 55 -5.68 12.12 3.40
C SER A 55 -4.55 12.85 4.13
N PHE A 56 -3.45 13.18 3.45
CA PHE A 56 -2.33 13.94 4.00
C PHE A 56 -2.50 15.46 3.99
N GLY A 57 -3.70 15.96 3.71
CA GLY A 57 -4.06 17.37 3.92
C GLY A 57 -3.79 18.29 2.73
N VAL A 58 -3.51 17.75 1.54
CA VAL A 58 -3.56 18.55 0.30
C VAL A 58 -5.02 18.96 0.07
N GLY A 59 -5.24 20.27 -0.01
CA GLY A 59 -6.59 20.85 -0.09
C GLY A 59 -7.29 20.51 -1.41
N GLU A 60 -8.61 20.50 -1.37
CA GLU A 60 -9.43 20.37 -2.58
C GLU A 60 -9.16 21.49 -3.60
N ASP A 61 -8.77 22.69 -3.15
CA ASP A 61 -8.38 23.78 -4.05
C ASP A 61 -7.07 23.51 -4.79
N GLN A 62 -6.24 22.58 -4.29
CA GLN A 62 -5.01 22.14 -4.94
C GLN A 62 -5.24 20.93 -5.86
N LEU A 63 -6.16 20.02 -5.54
CA LEU A 63 -6.47 18.83 -6.35
C LEU A 63 -7.55 19.16 -7.37
N LEU A 64 -7.17 19.47 -8.60
CA LEU A 64 -8.10 19.96 -9.63
C LEU A 64 -8.76 18.83 -10.43
N GLY A 65 -8.04 17.73 -10.65
CA GLY A 65 -8.48 16.65 -11.53
C GLY A 65 -7.92 15.30 -11.14
N VAL A 66 -8.64 14.25 -11.53
CA VAL A 66 -8.29 12.85 -11.24
C VAL A 66 -8.35 12.03 -12.51
N ARG A 67 -7.52 10.99 -12.60
CA ARG A 67 -7.59 10.00 -13.68
C ARG A 67 -7.37 8.59 -13.18
N GLY A 68 -7.44 7.62 -14.09
CA GLY A 68 -7.20 6.21 -13.80
C GLY A 68 -8.39 5.52 -13.16
N LEU A 69 -8.10 4.39 -12.51
CA LEU A 69 -9.07 3.62 -11.77
C LEU A 69 -9.36 4.28 -10.42
N TRP A 70 -10.63 4.32 -10.04
CA TRP A 70 -11.02 4.82 -8.72
C TRP A 70 -10.98 3.69 -7.69
N ARG A 71 -11.36 2.49 -8.11
CA ARG A 71 -11.34 1.23 -7.35
C ARG A 71 -10.24 0.30 -7.87
N VAL A 72 -9.91 -0.76 -7.14
CA VAL A 72 -8.92 -1.75 -7.60
C VAL A 72 -9.42 -2.53 -8.81
N ARG A 73 -8.51 -3.05 -9.64
CA ARG A 73 -8.89 -3.94 -10.74
C ARG A 73 -9.61 -5.17 -10.22
N GLY A 74 -10.61 -5.63 -10.95
CA GLY A 74 -11.50 -6.71 -10.53
C GLY A 74 -12.62 -6.29 -9.57
N SER A 75 -12.58 -5.08 -8.98
CA SER A 75 -13.64 -4.65 -8.08
C SER A 75 -14.94 -4.32 -8.80
N SER A 76 -16.03 -4.94 -8.33
CA SER A 76 -17.39 -4.70 -8.82
C SER A 76 -18.10 -3.53 -8.14
N GLN A 77 -17.46 -2.87 -7.15
CA GLN A 77 -18.05 -1.83 -6.32
C GLN A 77 -18.77 -0.76 -7.15
N ASP A 78 -20.07 -0.57 -6.96
CA ASP A 78 -20.82 0.49 -7.63
C ASP A 78 -20.38 1.87 -7.10
N ILE A 79 -19.86 2.72 -7.99
CA ILE A 79 -19.32 4.04 -7.62
C ILE A 79 -20.43 5.04 -7.26
N ASP A 80 -21.63 4.86 -7.81
CA ASP A 80 -22.78 5.69 -7.50
C ASP A 80 -23.50 5.22 -6.22
N ASN A 81 -23.37 3.94 -5.88
CA ASN A 81 -23.98 3.33 -4.71
C ASN A 81 -23.06 2.26 -4.08
N PRO A 82 -21.97 2.68 -3.41
CA PRO A 82 -20.96 1.75 -2.91
C PRO A 82 -21.54 0.82 -1.83
N ASP A 83 -21.33 -0.49 -1.98
CA ASP A 83 -21.65 -1.46 -0.95
C ASP A 83 -20.52 -1.46 0.10
N PRO A 84 -20.80 -1.14 1.37
CA PRO A 84 -19.80 -1.22 2.43
C PRO A 84 -19.33 -2.66 2.72
N ASN A 85 -20.01 -3.68 2.18
CA ASN A 85 -19.64 -5.08 2.29
C ASN A 85 -18.98 -5.64 1.02
N ASP A 86 -18.57 -4.78 0.09
CA ASP A 86 -17.79 -5.22 -1.07
C ASP A 86 -16.53 -5.96 -0.63
N ILE A 87 -16.21 -7.04 -1.33
CA ILE A 87 -15.07 -7.89 -0.95
C ILE A 87 -13.75 -7.13 -0.95
N PHE A 88 -13.62 -6.08 -1.77
CA PHE A 88 -12.44 -5.23 -1.91
C PHE A 88 -12.52 -3.93 -1.09
N ALA A 89 -13.51 -3.78 -0.20
CA ALA A 89 -13.67 -2.60 0.65
C ALA A 89 -12.38 -2.12 1.38
N PRO A 90 -11.45 -2.98 1.85
CA PRO A 90 -10.16 -2.57 2.41
C PRO A 90 -9.28 -1.71 1.50
N VAL A 91 -9.34 -1.95 0.20
CA VAL A 91 -8.45 -1.33 -0.80
C VAL A 91 -9.18 -0.35 -1.71
N ASP A 92 -10.51 -0.43 -1.75
CA ASP A 92 -11.38 0.47 -2.48
C ASP A 92 -11.69 1.77 -1.72
N PRO A 93 -12.11 2.83 -2.45
CA PRO A 93 -12.54 4.05 -1.83
C PRO A 93 -13.77 3.87 -0.94
N THR A 94 -13.80 4.58 0.19
CA THR A 94 -15.02 4.74 1.01
C THR A 94 -16.03 5.65 0.31
N PRO A 95 -17.29 5.71 0.77
CA PRO A 95 -18.27 6.65 0.24
C PRO A 95 -17.80 8.11 0.28
N GLU A 96 -17.15 8.53 1.35
CA GLU A 96 -16.59 9.89 1.48
C GLU A 96 -15.47 10.14 0.47
N GLU A 97 -14.58 9.16 0.27
CA GLU A 97 -13.51 9.23 -0.73
C GLU A 97 -14.08 9.29 -2.16
N LEU A 98 -15.16 8.55 -2.44
CA LEU A 98 -15.86 8.61 -3.73
C LEU A 98 -16.51 9.98 -3.97
N GLU A 99 -17.14 10.58 -2.95
CA GLU A 99 -17.70 11.92 -3.07
C GLU A 99 -16.61 12.97 -3.33
N PHE A 100 -15.45 12.83 -2.68
CA PHE A 100 -14.27 13.63 -3.00
C PHE A 100 -13.85 13.44 -4.48
N LEU A 101 -13.68 12.20 -4.96
CA LEU A 101 -13.28 11.93 -6.34
C LEU A 101 -14.30 12.47 -7.37
N LYS A 102 -15.61 12.30 -7.12
CA LYS A 102 -16.69 12.84 -7.95
C LYS A 102 -16.70 14.36 -8.02
N SER A 103 -16.20 15.04 -6.99
CA SER A 103 -16.08 16.50 -6.98
C SER A 103 -14.94 17.04 -7.85
N ARG A 104 -14.04 16.17 -8.33
CA ARG A 104 -12.90 16.53 -9.17
C ARG A 104 -13.21 16.36 -10.65
N VAL A 105 -12.47 17.06 -11.50
CA VAL A 105 -12.57 16.87 -12.96
C VAL A 105 -12.01 15.49 -13.32
N ASN A 106 -12.84 14.60 -13.85
CA ASN A 106 -12.41 13.28 -14.33
C ASN A 106 -11.74 13.40 -15.71
N LEU A 107 -10.43 13.21 -15.74
CA LEU A 107 -9.58 13.31 -16.93
C LEU A 107 -9.50 11.99 -17.72
N SER A 108 -10.16 10.92 -17.27
CA SER A 108 -10.22 9.63 -17.95
C SER A 108 -11.56 8.92 -17.70
N PRO A 109 -12.68 9.45 -18.24
CA PRO A 109 -14.02 8.95 -17.94
C PRO A 109 -14.26 7.50 -18.37
N MET A 110 -13.44 6.94 -19.26
CA MET A 110 -13.52 5.52 -19.64
C MET A 110 -12.82 4.58 -18.65
N CYS A 111 -11.92 5.09 -17.80
CA CYS A 111 -11.12 4.22 -16.92
C CYS A 111 -11.85 3.84 -15.64
N PHE A 112 -12.50 4.78 -14.96
CA PHE A 112 -13.03 4.53 -13.62
C PHE A 112 -14.15 3.46 -13.57
N GLN A 113 -14.75 3.14 -14.72
CA GLN A 113 -15.75 2.07 -14.86
C GLN A 113 -15.18 0.76 -15.41
N ASN A 114 -13.90 0.73 -15.83
CA ASN A 114 -13.29 -0.43 -16.46
C ASN A 114 -12.73 -1.41 -15.42
N LEU A 115 -13.34 -2.58 -15.32
CA LEU A 115 -12.91 -3.66 -14.40
C LEU A 115 -11.55 -4.26 -14.78
N ASP A 116 -11.21 -4.24 -16.08
CA ASP A 116 -9.98 -4.83 -16.60
C ASP A 116 -8.76 -3.92 -16.40
N GLY A 117 -8.97 -2.66 -16.01
CA GLY A 117 -7.91 -1.71 -15.72
C GLY A 117 -7.83 -0.49 -16.62
N CYS A 118 -6.79 0.32 -16.42
CA CYS A 118 -6.53 1.56 -17.18
C CYS A 118 -5.08 1.58 -17.70
N TRP A 119 -4.72 0.56 -18.50
CA TRP A 119 -3.33 0.29 -18.91
C TRP A 119 -2.75 1.29 -19.92
N GLU A 120 -3.59 1.91 -20.75
CA GLU A 120 -3.13 2.88 -21.74
C GLU A 120 -3.12 4.30 -21.14
N ASP A 121 -2.15 4.54 -20.26
CA ASP A 121 -2.03 5.78 -19.47
C ASP A 121 -2.23 7.07 -20.28
N VAL A 122 -1.59 7.13 -21.46
CA VAL A 122 -1.66 8.29 -22.34
C VAL A 122 -2.91 8.25 -23.23
N ALA A 123 -3.36 7.08 -23.67
CA ALA A 123 -4.47 6.98 -24.62
C ALA A 123 -5.83 7.28 -23.97
N HIS A 124 -5.98 6.95 -22.69
CA HIS A 124 -7.22 7.18 -21.95
C HIS A 124 -7.28 8.55 -21.25
N MET A 125 -6.24 9.37 -21.43
CA MET A 125 -6.13 10.71 -20.87
C MET A 125 -6.79 11.77 -21.77
N ASP A 126 -7.68 12.59 -21.19
CA ASP A 126 -8.20 13.79 -21.85
C ASP A 126 -7.22 14.97 -21.68
N PHE A 127 -6.27 15.06 -22.61
CA PHE A 127 -5.27 16.12 -22.62
C PHE A 127 -5.85 17.51 -22.89
N ASP A 128 -6.97 17.63 -23.59
CA ASP A 128 -7.60 18.93 -23.85
C ASP A 128 -8.27 19.46 -22.58
N LEU A 129 -8.89 18.58 -21.80
CA LEU A 129 -9.41 18.91 -20.49
C LEU A 129 -8.27 19.23 -19.51
N LEU A 130 -7.18 18.46 -19.50
CA LEU A 130 -5.99 18.76 -18.68
C LEU A 130 -5.42 20.16 -18.99
N LYS A 131 -5.26 20.50 -20.27
CA LYS A 131 -4.80 21.82 -20.71
C LYS A 131 -5.76 22.95 -20.37
N THR A 132 -7.06 22.65 -20.30
CA THR A 132 -8.09 23.61 -19.88
C THR A 132 -8.03 23.85 -18.37
N LEU A 133 -7.81 22.78 -17.60
CA LEU A 133 -7.70 22.79 -16.14
C LEU A 133 -6.45 23.54 -15.66
N LYS A 134 -5.35 23.45 -16.43
CA LYS A 134 -4.06 24.12 -16.16
C LYS A 134 -3.52 23.87 -14.75
N PRO A 135 -3.40 22.62 -14.30
CA PRO A 135 -2.69 22.36 -13.05
C PRO A 135 -1.23 22.78 -13.17
N ASP A 136 -0.62 23.18 -12.06
CA ASP A 136 0.83 23.46 -12.01
C ASP A 136 1.65 22.19 -12.24
N TYR A 137 1.12 21.04 -11.76
CA TYR A 137 1.76 19.73 -11.91
C TYR A 137 0.76 18.62 -12.25
N TYR A 138 1.24 17.57 -12.89
CA TYR A 138 0.62 16.25 -12.91
C TYR A 138 1.39 15.31 -11.98
N LEU A 139 0.72 14.66 -11.03
CA LEU A 139 1.31 13.59 -10.22
C LEU A 139 1.08 12.25 -10.91
N TYR A 140 2.16 11.63 -11.37
CA TYR A 140 2.16 10.29 -11.93
C TYR A 140 2.70 9.30 -10.89
N VAL A 141 1.85 8.40 -10.42
CA VAL A 141 2.22 7.28 -9.55
C VAL A 141 2.12 6.02 -10.40
N SER A 142 3.25 5.39 -10.77
CA SER A 142 3.24 4.33 -11.80
C SER A 142 2.28 3.17 -11.50
N GLY A 143 1.71 2.52 -12.52
CA GLY A 143 0.94 1.27 -12.40
C GLY A 143 1.81 0.02 -12.21
N GLY A 144 3.13 0.22 -12.13
CA GLY A 144 4.11 -0.84 -11.89
C GLY A 144 4.77 -1.34 -13.17
N ALA A 145 4.05 -1.75 -14.21
CA ALA A 145 4.67 -2.27 -15.44
C ALA A 145 5.14 -1.22 -16.46
N ASP A 146 4.78 0.04 -16.25
CA ASP A 146 4.78 1.02 -17.32
C ASP A 146 6.18 1.53 -17.66
N PHE A 147 6.40 1.82 -18.94
CA PHE A 147 7.49 2.69 -19.38
C PHE A 147 7.17 4.10 -18.89
N ALA A 148 7.51 4.38 -17.63
CA ALA A 148 7.17 5.64 -16.97
C ALA A 148 7.66 6.86 -17.76
N VAL A 149 8.81 6.75 -18.42
CA VAL A 149 9.40 7.87 -19.17
C VAL A 149 8.55 8.31 -20.37
N PRO A 150 8.13 7.44 -21.32
CA PRO A 150 7.18 7.83 -22.36
C PRO A 150 5.90 8.50 -21.84
N VAL A 151 5.39 8.05 -20.69
CA VAL A 151 4.21 8.64 -20.06
C VAL A 151 4.52 10.06 -19.54
N VAL A 152 5.60 10.21 -18.77
CA VAL A 152 6.08 11.50 -18.26
C VAL A 152 6.39 12.48 -19.41
N GLU A 153 7.09 12.02 -20.46
CA GLU A 153 7.38 12.80 -21.65
C GLU A 153 6.11 13.28 -22.35
N ALA A 154 5.08 12.44 -22.47
CA ALA A 154 3.80 12.83 -23.08
C ALA A 154 3.11 13.96 -22.31
N TYR A 155 3.14 13.94 -20.96
CA TYR A 155 2.60 15.03 -20.14
C TYR A 155 3.43 16.31 -20.24
N MET A 156 4.76 16.18 -20.28
CA MET A 156 5.67 17.31 -20.49
C MET A 156 5.48 17.95 -21.86
N ASP A 157 5.30 17.15 -22.91
CA ASP A 157 5.01 17.60 -24.28
C ASP A 157 3.63 18.28 -24.38
N ALA A 158 2.68 17.87 -23.53
CA ALA A 158 1.40 18.57 -23.36
C ALA A 158 1.52 19.88 -22.58
N GLY A 159 2.71 20.23 -22.09
CA GLY A 159 3.01 21.46 -21.37
C GLY A 159 2.71 21.41 -19.87
N VAL A 160 2.60 20.21 -19.29
CA VAL A 160 2.30 20.02 -17.86
C VAL A 160 3.51 19.38 -17.16
N PRO A 161 4.19 20.10 -16.26
CA PRO A 161 5.25 19.52 -15.43
C PRO A 161 4.74 18.29 -14.68
N THR A 162 5.55 17.24 -14.60
CA THR A 162 5.13 15.97 -13.99
C THR A 162 6.02 15.63 -12.78
N ILE A 163 5.39 15.23 -11.67
CA ILE A 163 6.04 14.66 -10.49
C ILE A 163 5.87 13.15 -10.58
N PHE A 164 6.97 12.40 -10.51
CA PHE A 164 6.94 10.94 -10.64
C PHE A 164 7.19 10.19 -9.33
N ILE A 165 6.33 9.23 -9.00
CA ILE A 165 6.56 8.27 -7.92
C ILE A 165 6.55 6.86 -8.50
N ASP A 166 7.64 6.13 -8.29
CA ASP A 166 7.80 4.75 -8.73
C ASP A 166 7.19 3.81 -7.69
N THR A 167 6.37 2.90 -8.17
CA THR A 167 5.67 1.91 -7.34
C THR A 167 6.37 0.58 -7.21
N TRP A 168 7.33 0.28 -8.09
CA TRP A 168 8.14 -0.92 -8.02
C TRP A 168 9.41 -0.69 -7.24
N PHE A 169 10.11 0.42 -7.49
CA PHE A 169 11.49 0.56 -7.04
C PHE A 169 11.71 1.67 -6.02
N GLU A 170 12.49 1.37 -4.98
CA GLU A 170 13.15 2.40 -4.19
C GLU A 170 14.09 3.21 -5.09
N TYR A 171 14.10 4.53 -4.91
CA TYR A 171 14.98 5.39 -5.68
C TYR A 171 16.44 5.05 -5.38
N HIS A 172 17.11 4.47 -6.36
CA HIS A 172 18.56 4.26 -6.36
C HIS A 172 19.14 4.89 -7.62
N PRO A 173 20.23 5.69 -7.56
CA PRO A 173 20.82 6.34 -8.73
C PRO A 173 21.20 5.38 -9.86
N ASP A 174 21.50 4.12 -9.51
CA ASP A 174 21.84 3.07 -10.47
C ASP A 174 20.61 2.28 -10.98
N CYS A 175 19.42 2.48 -10.40
CA CYS A 175 18.19 1.88 -10.89
C CYS A 175 17.60 2.76 -12.02
N PRO A 176 17.61 2.30 -13.28
CA PRO A 176 17.20 3.12 -14.40
C PRO A 176 15.69 3.34 -14.40
N VAL A 177 15.29 4.62 -14.34
CA VAL A 177 13.90 5.09 -14.49
C VAL A 177 13.32 4.72 -15.86
N ASN A 178 14.18 4.81 -16.89
CA ASN A 178 13.88 4.29 -18.19
C ASN A 178 14.06 2.78 -18.11
N LYS A 179 12.97 2.03 -17.96
CA LYS A 179 12.90 0.55 -18.01
C LYS A 179 13.47 -0.07 -19.30
N THR A 180 14.14 0.73 -20.12
CA THR A 180 14.99 0.38 -21.27
C THR A 180 16.46 0.34 -20.80
N GLY A 181 16.89 -0.78 -20.23
CA GLY A 181 18.23 -0.92 -19.69
C GLY A 181 18.41 -2.20 -18.89
N THR A 182 19.58 -2.37 -18.27
CA THR A 182 19.81 -3.42 -17.27
C THR A 182 19.38 -2.88 -15.91
N PHE A 183 18.45 -3.56 -15.25
CA PHE A 183 17.91 -3.19 -13.93
C PHE A 183 18.89 -3.53 -12.81
N VAL A 184 20.11 -3.00 -12.89
CA VAL A 184 21.15 -3.30 -11.91
C VAL A 184 20.85 -2.50 -10.64
N ASN A 185 20.85 -3.16 -9.48
CA ASN A 185 20.63 -2.53 -8.17
C ASN A 185 19.23 -1.89 -7.99
N CYS A 186 18.22 -2.32 -8.74
CA CYS A 186 16.84 -1.93 -8.50
C CYS A 186 16.26 -2.75 -7.35
N ARG A 187 15.64 -2.08 -6.38
CA ARG A 187 15.13 -2.71 -5.15
C ARG A 187 13.64 -2.52 -5.03
N TYR A 188 12.93 -3.60 -4.74
CA TYR A 188 11.48 -3.51 -4.60
C TYR A 188 11.05 -2.64 -3.41
N LYS A 189 9.93 -1.91 -3.58
CA LYS A 189 9.39 -0.97 -2.60
C LYS A 189 8.15 -1.53 -1.91
N SER A 190 8.05 -1.33 -0.60
CA SER A 190 6.87 -1.72 0.18
C SER A 190 5.80 -0.62 0.23
N MET A 191 4.60 -0.99 0.69
CA MET A 191 3.45 -0.08 0.81
C MET A 191 3.73 1.05 1.80
N LEU A 192 4.46 0.80 2.88
CA LEU A 192 4.85 1.83 3.84
C LEU A 192 5.73 2.88 3.16
N ARG A 193 6.76 2.44 2.42
CA ARG A 193 7.67 3.33 1.70
C ARG A 193 6.94 4.23 0.72
N LEU A 194 5.96 3.68 0.00
CA LEU A 194 5.10 4.46 -0.90
C LEU A 194 4.22 5.48 -0.16
N THR A 195 3.60 5.05 0.93
CA THR A 195 2.74 5.90 1.75
C THR A 195 3.54 7.06 2.36
N GLN A 196 4.73 6.78 2.91
CA GLN A 196 5.66 7.79 3.43
C GLN A 196 6.13 8.77 2.34
N ARG A 197 6.35 8.28 1.12
CA ARG A 197 6.75 9.12 -0.02
C ARG A 197 5.66 10.10 -0.43
N LEU A 198 4.40 9.66 -0.40
CA LEU A 198 3.24 10.51 -0.67
C LEU A 198 2.99 11.50 0.48
N GLU A 199 3.24 11.11 1.74
CA GLU A 199 3.26 12.02 2.88
C GLU A 199 4.31 13.13 2.70
N GLU A 200 5.56 12.77 2.34
CA GLU A 200 6.64 13.73 2.08
C GLU A 200 6.24 14.74 0.99
N LEU A 201 5.67 14.25 -0.11
CA LEU A 201 5.16 15.10 -1.19
C LEU A 201 4.04 16.02 -0.69
N ALA A 202 3.07 15.51 0.07
CA ALA A 202 1.97 16.31 0.61
C ALA A 202 2.46 17.44 1.51
N LEU A 203 3.43 17.18 2.39
CA LEU A 203 4.07 18.20 3.22
C LEU A 203 4.80 19.25 2.37
N ALA A 204 5.52 18.83 1.33
CA ALA A 204 6.19 19.75 0.42
C ALA A 204 5.20 20.65 -0.36
N LEU A 205 4.07 20.09 -0.81
CA LEU A 205 3.01 20.80 -1.55
C LEU A 205 2.27 21.81 -0.66
N THR A 206 1.89 21.40 0.55
CA THR A 206 1.09 22.22 1.49
C THR A 206 1.93 23.24 2.23
N GLY A 207 3.19 22.89 2.53
CA GLY A 207 4.09 23.67 3.38
C GLY A 207 3.77 23.56 4.85
N ASN A 208 2.97 22.57 5.22
CA ASN A 208 2.75 22.20 6.61
C ASN A 208 4.00 21.51 7.16
N THR A 209 4.20 21.61 8.46
CA THR A 209 5.25 20.85 9.16
C THR A 209 4.83 19.42 9.44
N ASP A 210 3.52 19.15 9.48
CA ASP A 210 2.92 17.89 9.88
C ASP A 210 1.66 17.60 9.06
N ILE A 211 1.31 16.31 8.94
CA ILE A 211 0.05 15.84 8.34
C ILE A 211 -1.14 16.11 9.28
N PRO A 212 -2.40 16.13 8.77
CA PRO A 212 -3.59 16.32 9.60
C PRO A 212 -3.67 15.35 10.78
N ALA A 213 -4.28 15.77 11.88
CA ALA A 213 -4.40 14.96 13.11
C ALA A 213 -5.03 13.58 12.85
N GLN A 214 -6.02 13.51 11.95
CA GLN A 214 -6.61 12.24 11.53
C GLN A 214 -5.57 11.32 10.87
N ALA A 215 -4.78 11.82 9.92
CA ALA A 215 -3.73 11.02 9.28
C ALA A 215 -2.62 10.61 10.27
N GLN A 216 -2.33 11.41 11.30
CA GLN A 216 -1.42 11.01 12.39
C GLN A 216 -2.00 9.84 13.21
N GLN A 217 -3.29 9.89 13.51
CA GLN A 217 -4.00 8.80 14.19
C GLN A 217 -4.01 7.52 13.32
N GLU A 218 -4.28 7.66 12.02
CA GLU A 218 -4.24 6.54 11.08
C GLU A 218 -2.82 5.96 10.97
N LYS A 219 -1.77 6.79 11.00
CA LYS A 219 -0.37 6.36 11.03
C LYS A 219 -0.06 5.54 12.29
N GLN A 220 -0.57 5.97 13.44
CA GLN A 220 -0.47 5.21 14.69
C GLN A 220 -1.21 3.85 14.59
N GLN A 221 -2.44 3.84 14.06
CA GLN A 221 -3.20 2.61 13.86
C GLN A 221 -2.50 1.64 12.90
N ALA A 222 -1.85 2.16 11.86
CA ALA A 222 -1.10 1.32 10.92
C ALA A 222 0.15 0.70 11.56
N CYS A 223 0.80 1.42 12.48
CA CYS A 223 1.89 0.87 13.29
C CYS A 223 1.39 -0.26 14.20
N GLU A 224 0.31 -0.03 14.94
CA GLU A 224 -0.30 -1.04 15.81
C GLU A 224 -0.77 -2.28 15.00
N ALA A 225 -1.31 -2.07 13.80
CA ALA A 225 -1.67 -3.14 12.90
C ALA A 225 -0.45 -3.94 12.43
N ALA A 226 0.68 -3.29 12.17
CA ALA A 226 1.93 -3.97 11.81
C ALA A 226 2.48 -4.82 12.96
N GLU A 227 2.46 -4.32 14.20
CA GLU A 227 2.87 -5.09 15.39
C GLU A 227 1.97 -6.33 15.62
N ASN A 228 0.66 -6.15 15.49
CA ASN A 228 -0.29 -7.26 15.59
C ASN A 228 -0.08 -8.28 14.47
N PHE A 229 0.12 -7.81 13.24
CA PHE A 229 0.39 -8.66 12.09
C PHE A 229 1.65 -9.50 12.31
N GLN A 230 2.75 -8.90 12.79
CA GLN A 230 3.98 -9.65 13.14
C GLN A 230 3.73 -10.75 14.16
N THR A 231 2.89 -10.48 15.17
CA THR A 231 2.50 -11.48 16.17
C THR A 231 1.75 -12.65 15.54
N SER A 232 0.78 -12.36 14.66
CA SER A 232 0.05 -13.39 13.90
C SER A 232 0.97 -14.17 12.96
N MET A 233 1.97 -13.51 12.35
CA MET A 233 2.93 -14.17 11.48
C MET A 233 3.89 -15.08 12.26
N GLN A 234 4.34 -14.69 13.45
CA GLN A 234 5.09 -15.57 14.34
C GLN A 234 4.29 -16.85 14.65
N SER A 235 3.01 -16.69 14.99
CA SER A 235 2.08 -17.82 15.20
C SER A 235 1.90 -18.67 13.92
N ALA A 236 1.83 -18.05 12.75
CA ALA A 236 1.76 -18.74 11.46
C ALA A 236 2.99 -19.62 11.22
N HIS A 237 4.19 -19.10 11.50
CA HIS A 237 5.44 -19.86 11.45
C HIS A 237 5.45 -21.05 12.42
N GLU A 238 5.02 -20.85 13.67
CA GLU A 238 4.93 -21.94 14.66
C GLU A 238 3.96 -23.05 14.25
N ARG A 239 2.87 -22.68 13.56
CA ARG A 239 1.91 -23.62 12.98
C ARG A 239 2.40 -24.25 11.67
N GLY A 240 3.43 -23.68 11.04
CA GLY A 240 3.97 -24.12 9.76
C GLY A 240 3.03 -23.80 8.59
N ILE A 241 2.35 -22.66 8.64
CA ILE A 241 1.56 -22.12 7.53
C ILE A 241 2.50 -21.51 6.50
N ARG A 242 2.29 -21.82 5.23
CA ARG A 242 2.92 -21.13 4.09
C ARG A 242 1.89 -20.40 3.27
N THR A 243 2.28 -19.27 2.73
CA THR A 243 1.41 -18.43 1.91
C THR A 243 2.00 -18.28 0.52
N GLY A 244 1.16 -18.16 -0.50
CA GLY A 244 1.61 -18.03 -1.89
C GLY A 244 0.90 -16.89 -2.59
N VAL A 245 1.63 -16.13 -3.42
CA VAL A 245 1.08 -15.03 -4.21
C VAL A 245 0.82 -15.50 -5.63
N VAL A 246 -0.37 -15.26 -6.16
CA VAL A 246 -0.77 -15.85 -7.44
C VAL A 246 -1.69 -14.97 -8.28
N GLY A 247 -1.64 -15.15 -9.60
CA GLY A 247 -2.69 -14.73 -10.53
C GLY A 247 -3.23 -15.93 -11.31
N ALA A 248 -4.53 -15.93 -11.57
CA ALA A 248 -5.24 -16.99 -12.30
C ALA A 248 -5.67 -16.51 -13.70
N TYR A 249 -5.54 -17.34 -14.73
CA TYR A 249 -6.07 -17.01 -16.06
C TYR A 249 -6.36 -18.27 -16.87
N VAL A 250 -7.19 -18.09 -17.90
CA VAL A 250 -7.53 -19.12 -18.86
C VAL A 250 -6.87 -18.79 -20.19
N SER A 251 -6.10 -19.73 -20.71
CA SER A 251 -5.54 -19.70 -22.07
C SER A 251 -5.83 -21.06 -22.72
N ASP A 252 -4.82 -21.88 -22.99
CA ASP A 252 -4.97 -23.28 -23.36
C ASP A 252 -5.23 -24.18 -22.13
N GLY A 253 -6.23 -23.80 -21.32
CA GLY A 253 -6.54 -24.36 -19.99
C GLY A 253 -6.21 -23.40 -18.84
N ILE A 254 -6.54 -23.82 -17.62
CA ILE A 254 -6.23 -23.07 -16.39
C ILE A 254 -4.72 -22.95 -16.18
N ARG A 255 -4.30 -21.72 -15.87
CA ARG A 255 -2.95 -21.37 -15.46
C ARG A 255 -2.94 -20.70 -14.09
N TRP A 256 -1.94 -21.08 -13.29
CA TRP A 256 -1.66 -20.58 -11.96
C TRP A 256 -0.27 -19.94 -12.00
N ASN A 257 -0.21 -18.61 -12.05
CA ASN A 257 1.05 -17.86 -12.11
C ASN A 257 1.47 -17.46 -10.72
N LEU A 258 2.42 -18.20 -10.15
CA LEU A 258 3.03 -17.78 -8.91
C LEU A 258 3.84 -16.52 -9.17
N ASN A 259 3.64 -15.55 -8.30
CA ASN A 259 4.34 -14.28 -8.36
C ASN A 259 5.33 -14.20 -7.22
N GLU A 260 6.43 -13.55 -7.50
CA GLU A 260 7.45 -13.27 -6.52
C GLU A 260 6.93 -12.20 -5.53
N PRO A 261 6.86 -12.47 -4.20
CA PRO A 261 6.31 -11.55 -3.23
C PRO A 261 6.97 -10.18 -3.23
N THR A 262 8.24 -10.12 -3.58
CA THR A 262 8.97 -8.85 -3.64
C THR A 262 8.45 -7.92 -4.75
N GLN A 263 7.81 -8.43 -5.81
CA GLN A 263 7.37 -7.63 -6.97
C GLN A 263 6.25 -6.63 -6.70
N TYR A 264 5.44 -6.84 -5.67
CA TYR A 264 4.25 -6.03 -5.39
C TYR A 264 4.33 -5.43 -3.99
N TRP A 265 4.01 -4.14 -3.87
CA TRP A 265 4.23 -3.40 -2.62
C TRP A 265 3.47 -3.97 -1.42
N GLN A 266 2.32 -4.63 -1.64
CA GLN A 266 1.50 -5.23 -0.58
C GLN A 266 2.11 -6.54 -0.08
N THR A 267 2.39 -7.47 -0.99
CA THR A 267 3.00 -8.76 -0.65
C THR A 267 4.40 -8.58 -0.10
N ARG A 268 5.12 -7.57 -0.62
CA ARG A 268 6.39 -7.13 -0.07
C ARG A 268 6.26 -6.64 1.38
N THR A 269 5.24 -5.85 1.68
CA THR A 269 4.97 -5.41 3.06
C THR A 269 4.68 -6.58 3.98
N PHE A 270 3.93 -7.58 3.49
CA PHE A 270 3.63 -8.77 4.30
C PHE A 270 4.90 -9.55 4.63
N GLU A 271 5.77 -9.77 3.64
CA GLU A 271 7.07 -10.41 3.85
C GLU A 271 7.96 -9.60 4.80
N GLU A 272 8.03 -8.27 4.63
CA GLU A 272 8.75 -7.36 5.54
C GLU A 272 8.31 -7.46 7.00
N LEU A 273 7.05 -7.83 7.22
CA LEU A 273 6.46 -8.03 8.54
C LEU A 273 6.42 -9.51 8.96
N GLY A 274 7.18 -10.37 8.28
CA GLY A 274 7.44 -11.74 8.69
C GLY A 274 6.44 -12.77 8.18
N MET A 275 5.61 -12.45 7.18
CA MET A 275 4.70 -13.44 6.59
C MET A 275 5.50 -14.56 5.90
N PRO A 276 5.17 -15.85 6.13
CA PRO A 276 5.82 -16.98 5.48
C PRO A 276 5.37 -17.10 4.01
N VAL A 277 5.86 -16.21 3.15
CA VAL A 277 5.52 -16.21 1.72
C VAL A 277 6.50 -17.06 0.94
N VAL A 278 5.99 -18.01 0.15
CA VAL A 278 6.82 -18.83 -0.73
C VAL A 278 7.28 -18.03 -1.94
N HIS A 279 8.56 -18.19 -2.27
CA HIS A 279 9.22 -17.53 -3.39
C HIS A 279 9.09 -18.33 -4.67
N THR A 280 9.33 -17.65 -5.78
CA THR A 280 9.42 -18.24 -7.11
C THR A 280 10.87 -18.21 -7.58
N ARG A 281 11.21 -18.97 -8.62
CA ARG A 281 12.54 -18.84 -9.25
C ARG A 281 12.61 -17.66 -10.22
N SER A 282 11.46 -17.08 -10.52
CA SER A 282 11.29 -16.09 -11.57
C SER A 282 11.40 -14.68 -11.01
N PHE A 283 12.55 -14.04 -11.23
CA PHE A 283 12.77 -12.66 -10.85
C PHE A 283 12.34 -11.69 -11.97
N GLY A 284 12.02 -10.46 -11.58
CA GLY A 284 11.66 -9.38 -12.49
C GLY A 284 10.30 -9.50 -13.18
N TRP A 285 10.26 -9.61 -14.51
CA TRP A 285 9.01 -9.71 -15.30
C TRP A 285 8.57 -11.15 -15.58
N SER A 286 9.33 -12.11 -15.07
CA SER A 286 9.04 -13.52 -15.24
C SER A 286 8.11 -14.01 -14.14
N PHE A 287 7.30 -15.01 -14.47
CA PHE A 287 6.41 -15.70 -13.54
C PHE A 287 6.62 -17.20 -13.69
N ASP A 288 6.51 -17.93 -12.57
CA ASP A 288 6.46 -19.38 -12.62
C ASP A 288 5.01 -19.80 -12.93
N GLU A 289 4.80 -20.22 -14.18
CA GLU A 289 3.50 -20.65 -14.68
C GLU A 289 3.31 -22.16 -14.45
N TYR A 290 2.23 -22.51 -13.75
CA TYR A 290 1.81 -23.89 -13.57
C TYR A 290 0.45 -24.14 -14.23
N ASN A 291 0.28 -25.35 -14.72
CA ASN A 291 -1.01 -25.91 -15.13
C ASN A 291 -1.33 -27.14 -14.29
N VAL A 292 -2.54 -27.69 -14.44
CA VAL A 292 -2.99 -28.88 -13.69
C VAL A 292 -1.99 -30.04 -13.71
N THR A 293 -1.33 -30.30 -14.85
CA THR A 293 -0.40 -31.42 -15.01
C THR A 293 0.95 -31.19 -14.32
N THR A 294 1.37 -29.93 -14.22
CA THR A 294 2.65 -29.54 -13.61
C THR A 294 2.51 -29.19 -12.14
N TRP A 295 1.32 -28.79 -11.69
CA TRP A 295 1.02 -28.50 -10.29
C TRP A 295 0.83 -29.78 -9.48
N PHE A 296 -0.04 -30.69 -9.91
CA PHE A 296 -0.39 -31.90 -9.14
C PHE A 296 0.52 -33.09 -9.51
N ILE A 297 1.65 -33.22 -8.80
CA ILE A 297 2.73 -34.16 -9.13
C ILE A 297 2.27 -35.63 -9.16
N ASN A 298 1.33 -35.99 -8.27
CA ASN A 298 0.88 -37.38 -8.11
C ASN A 298 -0.43 -37.70 -8.83
N CYS A 299 -1.06 -36.73 -9.49
CA CYS A 299 -2.26 -37.00 -10.25
C CYS A 299 -1.93 -37.55 -11.64
N PRO A 300 -2.81 -38.40 -12.22
CA PRO A 300 -2.69 -38.74 -13.63
C PRO A 300 -2.66 -37.46 -14.49
N PRO A 301 -1.81 -37.39 -15.53
CA PRO A 301 -1.67 -36.17 -16.33
C PRO A 301 -3.01 -35.67 -16.88
N GLY A 302 -3.36 -34.42 -16.57
CA GLY A 302 -4.61 -33.78 -17.00
C GLY A 302 -5.88 -34.20 -16.25
N GLU A 303 -5.77 -35.05 -15.21
CA GLU A 303 -6.92 -35.55 -14.44
C GLU A 303 -6.72 -35.32 -12.93
N PRO A 304 -6.56 -34.07 -12.46
CA PRO A 304 -6.41 -33.80 -11.04
C PRO A 304 -7.71 -34.11 -10.29
N SER A 305 -7.60 -34.57 -9.05
CA SER A 305 -8.74 -34.84 -8.17
C SER A 305 -8.35 -34.72 -6.70
N THR A 306 -9.35 -34.68 -5.83
CA THR A 306 -9.15 -34.67 -4.37
C THR A 306 -8.44 -35.90 -3.82
N ASP A 307 -8.40 -37.00 -4.59
CA ASP A 307 -7.78 -38.25 -4.18
C ASP A 307 -6.26 -38.27 -4.42
N CYS A 308 -5.73 -37.35 -5.22
CA CYS A 308 -4.31 -37.29 -5.62
C CYS A 308 -3.66 -35.90 -5.43
N ASN A 309 -4.39 -34.93 -4.85
CA ASN A 309 -3.93 -33.55 -4.66
C ASN A 309 -3.09 -33.34 -3.37
N ASP A 310 -2.52 -34.40 -2.79
CA ASP A 310 -1.73 -34.34 -1.56
C ASP A 310 -0.26 -33.97 -1.80
N GLN A 311 0.23 -34.08 -3.03
CA GLN A 311 1.56 -33.66 -3.44
C GLN A 311 1.48 -32.71 -4.63
N VAL A 312 1.97 -31.49 -4.40
CA VAL A 312 1.94 -30.38 -5.35
C VAL A 312 3.35 -29.83 -5.60
N ALA A 313 3.52 -29.08 -6.68
CA ALA A 313 4.78 -28.44 -7.04
C ALA A 313 5.35 -27.58 -5.91
N ILE A 314 4.52 -26.70 -5.35
CA ILE A 314 4.88 -25.82 -4.24
C ILE A 314 3.77 -25.89 -3.19
N PRO A 315 4.03 -26.45 -2.00
CA PRO A 315 3.02 -26.54 -0.95
C PRO A 315 2.67 -25.15 -0.39
N VAL A 316 1.40 -24.76 -0.52
CA VAL A 316 0.87 -23.48 -0.02
C VAL A 316 -0.36 -23.77 0.82
N ASP A 317 -0.39 -23.24 2.03
CA ASP A 317 -1.48 -23.41 2.97
C ASP A 317 -2.50 -22.27 2.85
N PHE A 318 -2.09 -21.09 2.37
CA PHE A 318 -2.97 -19.93 2.17
C PHE A 318 -2.64 -19.14 0.90
N TRP A 319 -3.62 -18.89 0.04
CA TRP A 319 -3.39 -18.16 -1.22
C TRP A 319 -3.70 -16.66 -1.11
N ILE A 320 -2.83 -15.83 -1.66
CA ILE A 320 -3.03 -14.40 -1.87
C ILE A 320 -3.17 -14.17 -3.38
N ILE A 321 -4.39 -13.93 -3.85
CA ILE A 321 -4.75 -13.94 -5.26
C ILE A 321 -4.89 -12.50 -5.79
N ASP A 322 -4.33 -12.21 -6.96
CA ASP A 322 -4.47 -10.91 -7.63
C ASP A 322 -5.95 -10.53 -7.76
N THR A 323 -6.33 -9.33 -7.32
CA THR A 323 -7.72 -8.82 -7.39
C THR A 323 -8.33 -8.93 -8.78
N TRP A 324 -7.53 -8.74 -9.84
CA TRP A 324 -8.01 -8.89 -11.23
C TRP A 324 -8.50 -10.31 -11.55
N THR A 325 -7.92 -11.30 -10.90
CA THR A 325 -8.16 -12.73 -11.18
C THR A 325 -8.86 -13.45 -10.03
N TYR A 326 -9.19 -12.72 -8.96
CA TYR A 326 -9.71 -13.28 -7.72
C TYR A 326 -11.02 -14.04 -7.94
N GLU A 327 -11.98 -13.46 -8.66
CA GLU A 327 -13.26 -14.12 -8.94
C GLU A 327 -13.06 -15.41 -9.75
N LEU A 328 -12.18 -15.40 -10.74
CA LEU A 328 -11.83 -16.60 -11.51
C LEU A 328 -11.20 -17.66 -10.60
N GLY A 329 -10.12 -17.31 -9.89
CA GLY A 329 -9.34 -18.24 -9.07
C GLY A 329 -10.10 -18.79 -7.86
N THR A 330 -11.25 -18.21 -7.50
CA THR A 330 -12.08 -18.64 -6.38
C THR A 330 -13.42 -19.25 -6.80
N SER A 331 -13.73 -19.25 -8.11
CA SER A 331 -14.95 -19.85 -8.65
C SER A 331 -15.00 -21.37 -8.45
N ASP A 332 -16.22 -21.91 -8.38
CA ASP A 332 -16.43 -23.36 -8.23
C ASP A 332 -15.89 -24.15 -9.43
N ASP A 333 -16.07 -23.62 -10.65
CA ASP A 333 -15.54 -24.21 -11.88
C ASP A 333 -14.00 -24.28 -11.84
N PHE A 334 -13.35 -23.21 -11.39
CA PHE A 334 -11.90 -23.19 -11.23
C PHE A 334 -11.43 -24.22 -10.21
N LYS A 335 -12.07 -24.29 -9.03
CA LYS A 335 -11.75 -25.26 -7.98
C LYS A 335 -12.00 -26.70 -8.41
N GLN A 336 -12.95 -26.95 -9.31
CA GLN A 336 -13.19 -28.27 -9.87
C GLN A 336 -12.05 -28.71 -10.79
N GLU A 337 -11.54 -27.80 -11.64
CA GLU A 337 -10.45 -28.09 -12.58
C GLU A 337 -9.06 -28.03 -11.92
N PHE A 338 -8.89 -27.19 -10.89
CA PHE A 338 -7.67 -27.01 -10.11
C PHE A 338 -7.96 -27.25 -8.62
N PRO A 339 -8.13 -28.52 -8.20
CA PRO A 339 -8.56 -28.87 -6.84
C PRO A 339 -7.42 -28.75 -5.81
N ASP A 340 -6.83 -27.57 -5.69
CA ASP A 340 -5.83 -27.28 -4.66
C ASP A 340 -6.48 -27.28 -3.27
N ARG A 341 -5.80 -27.85 -2.28
CA ARG A 341 -6.40 -28.10 -0.96
C ARG A 341 -6.65 -26.82 -0.18
N ALA A 342 -5.79 -25.81 -0.31
CA ALA A 342 -6.00 -24.52 0.35
C ALA A 342 -7.19 -23.78 -0.28
N LEU A 343 -7.34 -23.83 -1.60
CA LEU A 343 -8.51 -23.27 -2.30
C LEU A 343 -9.81 -23.96 -1.88
N LEU A 344 -9.81 -25.30 -1.80
CA LEU A 344 -10.97 -26.08 -1.38
C LEU A 344 -11.33 -25.86 0.10
N ALA A 345 -10.34 -25.54 0.94
CA ALA A 345 -10.54 -25.18 2.35
C ALA A 345 -11.00 -23.72 2.56
N GLY A 346 -11.09 -22.91 1.49
CA GLY A 346 -11.43 -21.49 1.62
C GLY A 346 -10.30 -20.63 2.19
N GLN A 347 -9.06 -21.13 2.19
CA GLN A 347 -7.88 -20.44 2.75
C GLN A 347 -7.24 -19.56 1.68
N TYR A 348 -7.91 -18.47 1.37
CA TYR A 348 -7.42 -17.48 0.43
C TYR A 348 -7.91 -16.06 0.74
N TRP A 349 -7.18 -15.09 0.20
CA TRP A 349 -7.55 -13.69 0.16
C TRP A 349 -7.01 -13.06 -1.12
N TYR A 350 -7.11 -11.74 -1.25
CA TYR A 350 -6.62 -11.01 -2.41
C TYR A 350 -5.51 -10.01 -2.08
N TYR A 351 -4.82 -9.53 -3.13
CA TYR A 351 -4.00 -8.33 -3.08
C TYR A 351 -4.30 -7.42 -4.28
N ALA A 352 -4.34 -6.11 -4.05
CA ALA A 352 -4.56 -5.08 -5.05
C ALA A 352 -3.26 -4.82 -5.82
N ARG A 353 -3.02 -5.63 -6.85
CA ARG A 353 -1.82 -5.66 -7.70
C ARG A 353 -1.30 -4.28 -8.14
N ASN A 354 -0.54 -3.62 -7.29
CA ASN A 354 -0.11 -2.23 -7.47
C ASN A 354 -1.26 -1.24 -7.77
N ASP A 355 -2.44 -1.50 -7.18
CA ASP A 355 -3.62 -0.65 -7.26
C ASP A 355 -4.12 -0.28 -5.85
N GLY A 356 -5.11 0.61 -5.81
CA GLY A 356 -5.78 1.01 -4.58
C GLY A 356 -5.12 2.21 -3.91
N LYS A 357 -5.69 2.62 -2.79
CA LYS A 357 -5.23 3.80 -2.04
C LYS A 357 -3.97 3.50 -1.22
N LEU A 358 -3.06 4.47 -1.22
CA LEU A 358 -1.80 4.45 -0.47
C LEU A 358 -1.89 5.39 0.75
N THR A 359 -2.73 5.01 1.71
CA THR A 359 -2.96 5.74 2.97
C THR A 359 -2.63 4.86 4.18
N TYR A 360 -2.36 5.48 5.32
CA TYR A 360 -2.16 4.74 6.57
C TYR A 360 -3.42 3.97 7.00
N ALA A 361 -4.62 4.54 6.80
CA ALA A 361 -5.87 3.85 7.07
C ALA A 361 -6.05 2.56 6.25
N ALA A 362 -5.70 2.61 4.95
CA ALA A 362 -5.76 1.44 4.08
C ALA A 362 -4.76 0.38 4.52
N MET A 363 -3.51 0.78 4.82
CA MET A 363 -2.49 -0.14 5.34
C MET A 363 -2.95 -0.82 6.63
N ALA A 364 -3.50 -0.07 7.60
CA ALA A 364 -4.00 -0.63 8.85
C ALA A 364 -5.12 -1.66 8.59
N THR A 365 -6.05 -1.36 7.69
CA THR A 365 -7.16 -2.25 7.35
C THR A 365 -6.66 -3.55 6.71
N ILE A 366 -5.78 -3.44 5.72
CA ILE A 366 -5.21 -4.59 5.00
C ILE A 366 -4.44 -5.52 5.96
N LEU A 367 -3.60 -4.95 6.82
CA LEU A 367 -2.79 -5.74 7.77
C LEU A 367 -3.67 -6.44 8.80
N ASN A 368 -4.67 -5.76 9.37
CA ASN A 368 -5.58 -6.37 10.32
C ASN A 368 -6.41 -7.50 9.69
N GLU A 369 -6.96 -7.30 8.49
CA GLU A 369 -7.74 -8.34 7.82
C GLU A 369 -6.88 -9.55 7.44
N MET A 370 -5.68 -9.33 6.90
CA MET A 370 -4.77 -10.44 6.60
C MET A 370 -4.37 -11.20 7.87
N ALA A 371 -4.05 -10.51 8.97
CA ALA A 371 -3.75 -11.13 10.25
C ALA A 371 -4.88 -12.05 10.71
N GLU A 372 -6.12 -11.55 10.72
CA GLU A 372 -7.32 -12.34 11.09
C GLU A 372 -7.46 -13.60 10.23
N ARG A 373 -7.28 -13.47 8.91
CA ARG A 373 -7.41 -14.60 7.98
C ARG A 373 -6.32 -15.64 8.18
N ILE A 374 -5.07 -15.21 8.41
CA ILE A 374 -3.96 -16.12 8.67
C ILE A 374 -4.08 -16.78 10.04
N ASP A 375 -4.55 -16.08 11.06
CA ASP A 375 -4.82 -16.67 12.37
C ASP A 375 -5.90 -17.76 12.28
N ALA A 376 -6.90 -17.59 11.43
CA ALA A 376 -7.92 -18.59 11.15
C ALA A 376 -7.46 -19.75 10.25
N ALA A 377 -6.36 -19.61 9.51
CA ALA A 377 -5.88 -20.62 8.57
C ALA A 377 -5.34 -21.88 9.26
N GLU A 378 -5.55 -23.04 8.65
CA GLU A 378 -4.99 -24.32 9.08
C GLU A 378 -3.84 -24.75 8.17
N ARG A 379 -2.92 -25.56 8.71
CA ARG A 379 -1.86 -26.15 7.90
C ARG A 379 -2.45 -27.29 7.05
N ILE A 380 -2.35 -27.15 5.74
CA ILE A 380 -2.92 -28.05 4.73
C ILE A 380 -1.91 -29.12 4.31
N TYR A 381 -0.67 -28.72 4.12
CA TYR A 381 0.42 -29.59 3.65
C TYR A 381 1.45 -29.82 4.76
N PRO A 382 2.25 -30.91 4.72
CA PRO A 382 3.33 -31.13 5.68
C PRO A 382 4.25 -29.92 5.79
N ALA A 383 4.72 -29.61 6.99
CA ALA A 383 5.64 -28.51 7.23
C ALA A 383 6.97 -28.72 6.47
N THR A 384 7.56 -27.62 6.01
CA THR A 384 8.90 -27.57 5.42
C THR A 384 9.74 -26.58 6.21
N ASP A 385 11.06 -26.79 6.23
CA ASP A 385 11.98 -25.86 6.90
C ASP A 385 11.99 -24.51 6.16
N CYS A 386 12.10 -23.42 6.92
CA CYS A 386 12.33 -22.08 6.39
C CYS A 386 13.82 -21.82 6.16
N VAL A 387 14.13 -20.74 5.44
CA VAL A 387 15.51 -20.31 5.16
C VAL A 387 15.86 -19.07 5.99
N GLU A 388 16.96 -19.13 6.73
CA GLU A 388 17.50 -17.98 7.46
C GLU A 388 18.10 -16.96 6.49
N VAL A 389 17.36 -15.90 6.19
CA VAL A 389 17.75 -14.83 5.26
C VAL A 389 17.34 -13.47 5.83
N ASP A 390 18.12 -12.44 5.47
CA ASP A 390 17.72 -11.06 5.71
C ASP A 390 16.86 -10.56 4.55
N ILE A 391 15.54 -10.60 4.78
CA ILE A 391 14.51 -10.17 3.82
C ILE A 391 14.53 -8.67 3.51
N THR A 392 15.23 -7.87 4.32
CA THR A 392 15.42 -6.43 4.08
C THR A 392 16.72 -6.12 3.35
N SER A 393 17.63 -7.08 3.25
CA SER A 393 18.96 -6.88 2.69
C SER A 393 18.92 -6.55 1.20
N GLU A 394 19.85 -5.70 0.74
CA GLU A 394 19.95 -5.33 -0.68
C GLU A 394 19.98 -6.55 -1.62
N GLN A 395 20.58 -7.65 -1.17
CA GLN A 395 20.64 -8.91 -1.90
C GLN A 395 19.25 -9.55 -2.04
N HIS A 396 18.46 -9.64 -0.98
CA HIS A 396 17.12 -10.28 -1.05
C HIS A 396 16.15 -9.47 -1.90
N VAL A 397 16.31 -8.15 -1.94
CA VAL A 397 15.35 -7.24 -2.55
C VAL A 397 15.72 -6.86 -3.98
N ASP A 398 16.84 -7.38 -4.48
CA ASP A 398 17.33 -7.10 -5.83
C ASP A 398 16.38 -7.66 -6.89
N PHE A 399 16.04 -6.81 -7.85
CA PHE A 399 15.13 -7.12 -8.95
C PHE A 399 15.56 -8.28 -9.85
N THR A 400 16.87 -8.48 -10.03
CA THR A 400 17.46 -9.38 -11.02
C THR A 400 17.94 -10.70 -10.45
N GLU A 401 18.35 -10.70 -9.18
CA GLU A 401 18.99 -11.84 -8.54
C GLU A 401 18.60 -12.06 -7.07
N GLY A 402 17.73 -11.20 -6.51
CA GLY A 402 17.27 -11.32 -5.12
C GLY A 402 16.20 -12.39 -4.91
N GLY A 403 15.64 -12.48 -3.71
CA GLY A 403 14.64 -13.48 -3.31
C GLY A 403 15.24 -14.82 -2.84
N LEU A 404 14.35 -15.79 -2.64
CA LEU A 404 14.68 -17.19 -2.30
C LEU A 404 14.42 -18.12 -3.49
N GLU A 405 14.83 -19.39 -3.39
CA GLU A 405 14.52 -20.36 -4.45
C GLU A 405 13.02 -20.75 -4.46
N ALA A 406 12.56 -21.34 -5.56
CA ALA A 406 11.17 -21.74 -5.71
C ALA A 406 10.70 -22.66 -4.58
N GLY A 407 9.65 -22.24 -3.86
CA GLY A 407 9.04 -22.96 -2.74
C GLY A 407 9.74 -22.77 -1.40
N GLU A 408 10.86 -22.05 -1.35
CA GLU A 408 11.46 -21.59 -0.10
C GLU A 408 10.73 -20.36 0.44
N TYR A 409 10.82 -20.14 1.75
CA TYR A 409 10.28 -18.98 2.44
C TYR A 409 11.20 -18.61 3.61
N ALA A 410 11.29 -17.33 3.93
CA ALA A 410 12.20 -16.83 4.95
C ALA A 410 11.77 -17.26 6.36
N CYS A 411 12.71 -17.50 7.26
CA CYS A 411 12.41 -17.71 8.67
C CYS A 411 11.94 -16.42 9.34
N PHE A 412 11.00 -16.53 10.28
CA PHE A 412 10.58 -15.38 11.09
C PHE A 412 11.75 -14.87 11.93
N ASN A 413 12.07 -13.59 11.78
CA ASN A 413 13.13 -12.95 12.55
C ASN A 413 12.76 -11.52 12.92
N SER A 414 12.39 -11.32 14.19
CA SER A 414 11.99 -10.01 14.71
C SER A 414 13.09 -8.96 14.70
N ASP A 415 14.36 -9.38 14.68
CA ASP A 415 15.50 -8.46 14.72
C ASP A 415 15.77 -7.79 13.36
N LEU A 416 15.14 -8.29 12.29
CA LEU A 416 15.30 -7.79 10.93
C LEU A 416 14.14 -6.90 10.46
N PHE A 417 13.09 -6.73 11.27
CA PHE A 417 11.95 -5.94 10.87
C PHE A 417 12.29 -4.45 10.84
N PRO A 418 11.89 -3.71 9.78
CA PRO A 418 12.27 -2.31 9.67
C PRO A 418 11.66 -1.49 10.82
N GLU A 419 12.50 -0.74 11.55
CA GLU A 419 12.08 0.07 12.70
C GLU A 419 11.00 1.10 12.34
N ASP A 420 10.93 1.52 11.07
CA ASP A 420 9.95 2.48 10.57
C ASP A 420 8.50 1.95 10.61
N TYR A 421 8.31 0.63 10.71
CA TYR A 421 7.01 0.00 10.92
C TYR A 421 6.62 -0.08 12.39
N THR A 422 7.59 -0.25 13.30
CA THR A 422 7.36 -0.65 14.70
C THR A 422 7.69 0.45 15.70
N THR A 423 8.27 1.56 15.25
CA THR A 423 8.48 2.75 16.09
C THR A 423 7.28 3.67 15.99
N CYS A 424 6.20 3.31 16.70
CA CYS A 424 4.96 4.07 16.63
C CYS A 424 5.17 5.52 17.11
N PRO A 425 4.81 6.53 16.28
CA PRO A 425 4.99 7.93 16.68
C PRO A 425 4.11 8.23 17.88
N GLY A 426 4.71 8.69 18.98
CA GLY A 426 3.95 9.03 20.19
C GLY A 426 2.90 10.10 19.89
N PHE A 427 1.63 9.73 19.81
CA PHE A 427 0.54 10.68 19.63
C PHE A 427 0.32 11.45 20.94
N SER A 428 0.83 12.68 20.99
CA SER A 428 0.42 13.63 22.03
C SER A 428 -0.78 14.39 21.50
N GLU A 429 -1.98 14.02 21.95
CA GLU A 429 -3.16 14.87 21.78
C GLU A 429 -2.81 16.26 22.30
N THR A 430 -2.63 17.22 21.39
CA THR A 430 -2.55 18.61 21.80
C THR A 430 -3.96 19.03 22.15
N THR A 431 -4.35 18.79 23.41
CA THR A 431 -5.65 19.16 23.93
C THR A 431 -5.78 20.68 23.83
N THR A 432 -6.48 21.15 22.80
CA THR A 432 -6.84 22.56 22.69
C THR A 432 -8.03 22.80 23.62
N ALA A 433 -7.76 22.86 24.93
CA ALA A 433 -8.71 23.31 25.93
C ALA A 433 -8.62 24.82 26.05
N THR A 434 -9.44 25.52 25.25
CA THR A 434 -9.70 26.94 25.44
C THR A 434 -10.59 27.12 26.68
N ASN A 435 -10.13 27.99 27.58
CA ASN A 435 -10.80 28.62 28.74
C ASN A 435 -10.66 27.97 30.13
N GLY A 436 -9.77 28.59 30.92
CA GLY A 436 -10.19 29.24 32.16
C GLY A 436 -9.87 28.51 33.46
N GLY A 437 -8.76 28.88 34.11
CA GLY A 437 -8.55 28.59 35.52
C GLY A 437 -7.10 28.35 35.88
N SER A 438 -6.45 29.36 36.43
CA SER A 438 -5.15 29.23 37.09
C SER A 438 -5.20 28.20 38.23
N VAL A 439 -4.36 27.17 38.18
CA VAL A 439 -3.81 26.53 39.37
C VAL A 439 -2.46 25.89 39.06
N ASN A 440 -1.44 26.34 39.80
CA ASN A 440 -0.11 25.76 39.86
C ASN A 440 -0.14 24.31 40.37
N ALA A 441 0.70 23.44 39.79
CA ALA A 441 1.57 22.44 40.45
C ALA A 441 1.91 21.34 39.41
N ALA A 442 3.16 21.28 38.94
CA ALA A 442 4.26 20.48 39.49
C ALA A 442 4.35 19.09 38.82
N ALA A 443 5.40 18.96 38.01
CA ALA A 443 5.84 17.73 37.36
C ALA A 443 6.17 16.63 38.37
N SER A 444 5.79 15.39 38.06
CA SER A 444 6.42 14.16 38.55
C SER A 444 5.98 12.99 37.68
N GLY A 445 6.95 12.28 37.10
CA GLY A 445 6.71 11.09 36.29
C GLY A 445 6.29 9.87 37.12
N VAL A 446 5.62 8.93 36.46
CA VAL A 446 5.28 7.59 36.94
C VAL A 446 5.20 6.71 35.67
N ALA A 447 6.21 5.92 35.31
CA ALA A 447 6.50 4.58 35.81
C ALA A 447 5.30 3.63 35.73
N VAL A 448 5.15 2.96 34.58
CA VAL A 448 4.25 1.83 34.38
C VAL A 448 4.71 0.68 35.30
N ILE A 449 3.88 0.31 36.26
CA ILE A 449 4.02 -0.94 37.01
C ILE A 449 2.81 -1.81 36.69
N SER A 450 3.10 -2.90 36.00
CA SER A 450 2.24 -4.06 35.83
C SER A 450 1.85 -4.66 37.18
N SER A 451 0.57 -4.95 37.38
CA SER A 451 0.16 -5.96 38.36
C SER A 451 -1.10 -6.68 37.94
N ILE A 452 -0.89 -7.96 37.64
CA ILE A 452 -1.87 -9.04 37.65
C ILE A 452 -2.54 -9.08 39.03
N SER A 453 -3.86 -9.21 39.08
CA SER A 453 -4.54 -9.79 40.24
C SER A 453 -5.87 -10.41 39.81
N SER A 454 -5.86 -11.73 39.78
CA SER A 454 -7.04 -12.60 39.81
C SER A 454 -7.91 -12.26 41.01
N LEU A 455 -9.23 -12.17 40.83
CA LEU A 455 -10.18 -12.35 41.93
C LEU A 455 -11.23 -13.39 41.56
N VAL A 456 -11.05 -14.55 42.19
CA VAL A 456 -12.06 -15.57 42.42
C VAL A 456 -13.14 -14.97 43.31
N LEU A 457 -14.42 -15.07 42.91
CA LEU A 457 -15.53 -15.02 43.85
C LEU A 457 -16.41 -16.26 43.68
N ALA A 458 -16.32 -17.15 44.66
CA ALA A 458 -17.22 -18.28 44.86
C ALA A 458 -18.28 -17.89 45.91
N CYS A 459 -19.55 -18.15 45.60
CA CYS A 459 -20.64 -18.46 46.53
C CYS A 459 -21.59 -19.38 45.73
N LEU A 460 -21.62 -20.71 45.93
CA LEU A 460 -22.34 -21.46 46.99
C LEU A 460 -23.76 -20.91 47.21
N ALA A 461 -24.87 -21.64 47.08
CA ALA A 461 -25.17 -23.06 46.90
C ALA A 461 -26.72 -23.18 46.63
N PRO A 462 -27.40 -24.31 46.87
CA PRO A 462 -27.60 -25.43 45.95
C PRO A 462 -29.09 -25.78 45.71
N CYS A 463 -29.31 -26.86 44.92
CA CYS A 463 -30.33 -27.91 45.06
C CYS A 463 -31.31 -28.17 43.88
N LEU A 464 -31.29 -29.47 43.49
CA LEU A 464 -32.36 -30.36 42.96
C LEU A 464 -32.55 -30.39 41.43
N VAL A 465 -32.09 -31.40 40.67
CA VAL A 465 -32.37 -32.87 40.65
C VAL A 465 -33.60 -33.22 39.79
N TRP A 466 -33.32 -33.95 38.69
CA TRP A 466 -34.17 -34.79 37.81
C TRP A 466 -35.03 -34.02 36.79
N TRP A 467 -35.10 -34.33 35.49
CA TRP A 467 -34.83 -35.55 34.71
C TRP A 467 -33.92 -35.27 33.51
#